data_AF-A0A2J0N0E9-F1
#
_entry.id   AF-A0A2J0N0E9-F1
#
_cell.length_a   1.000
_cell.length_b   1.000
_cell.length_c   1.000
_cell.angle_alpha   90.00
_cell.angle_beta   90.00
_cell.angle_gamma   90.00
#
_symmetry.space_group_name_H-M   'P 1'
#
loop_
_entity.id
_entity.type
_entity.pdbx_description
1 polymer ?
#
loop_
_entity_poly.entity_id
_entity_poly.type
_entity_poly.pdbx_seq_one_letter_code
_entity_poly.pdbx_strand_id
1 'polypeptide(L)' 'MTKTESFSEYKYINLETYRKSGKPVRTPVWFVLFDDLIYVITREKTGKVRRIKNRHDIK' A
#
# COMPACT_ATOMS: atom_id res chain seq x y z
N MET A 1 -15.28 9.91 13.86
CA MET A 1 -14.25 10.01 12.82
C MET A 1 -13.43 8.74 12.86
N THR A 2 -13.77 7.78 12.01
CA THR A 2 -12.92 6.62 11.76
C THR A 2 -11.66 7.08 11.03
N LYS A 3 -10.56 6.35 11.18
CA LYS A 3 -9.25 6.79 10.69
C LYS A 3 -9.20 6.93 9.17
N THR A 4 -10.10 6.24 8.48
CA THR A 4 -10.17 6.17 7.02
C THR A 4 -11.11 7.19 6.38
N GLU A 5 -11.92 7.95 7.13
CA GLU A 5 -12.88 8.92 6.58
C GLU A 5 -12.25 9.94 5.62
N SER A 6 -11.02 10.39 5.89
CA SER A 6 -10.28 11.33 5.04
C SER A 6 -9.87 10.76 3.67
N PHE A 7 -10.03 9.45 3.44
CA PHE A 7 -9.71 8.79 2.18
C PHE A 7 -10.95 8.54 1.31
N SER A 8 -12.16 8.81 1.81
CA SER A 8 -13.43 8.47 1.15
C SER A 8 -13.62 9.14 -0.22
N GLU A 9 -13.07 10.33 -0.43
CA GLU A 9 -13.18 11.08 -1.69
C GLU A 9 -12.08 10.73 -2.71
N TYR A 10 -11.09 9.93 -2.32
CA TYR A 10 -9.93 9.61 -3.15
C TYR A 10 -10.02 8.20 -3.74
N LYS A 11 -9.54 8.03 -4.97
CA LYS A 11 -9.47 6.72 -5.65
C LYS A 11 -8.07 6.10 -5.64
N TYR A 12 -7.03 6.90 -5.40
CA TYR A 12 -5.65 6.46 -5.46
C TYR A 12 -4.86 6.93 -4.25
N ILE A 13 -3.94 6.10 -3.78
CA ILE A 13 -2.96 6.44 -2.75
C ILE A 13 -1.56 6.09 -3.25
N ASN A 14 -0.55 6.83 -2.80
CA ASN A 14 0.84 6.46 -3.03
C ASN A 14 1.27 5.42 -1.99
N LEU A 15 1.48 4.18 -2.43
CA LEU A 15 2.07 3.13 -1.61
C LEU A 15 3.61 3.24 -1.70
N GLU A 16 4.24 3.72 -0.62
CA GLU A 16 5.68 3.72 -0.48
C GLU A 16 6.16 2.34 0.01
N THR A 17 7.09 1.74 -0.74
CA THR A 17 7.74 0.46 -0.41
C THR A 17 9.25 0.62 -0.55
N TYR A 18 10.04 -0.21 0.12
CA TYR A 18 11.50 -0.06 0.11
C TYR A 18 12.17 -1.20 -0.64
N ARG A 19 13.23 -0.88 -1.41
CA ARG A 19 14.13 -1.89 -1.98
C ARG A 19 14.95 -2.52 -0.85
N LYS A 20 15.61 -3.66 -1.13
CA LYS A 20 16.62 -4.26 -0.23
C LYS A 20 17.71 -3.25 0.18
N SER A 21 18.05 -2.31 -0.71
CA SER A 21 19.02 -1.24 -0.45
C SER A 21 18.48 -0.10 0.43
N GLY A 22 17.25 -0.19 0.95
CA GLY A 22 16.60 0.88 1.71
C GLY A 22 16.04 2.03 0.86
N LYS A 23 16.24 2.04 -0.47
CA LYS A 23 15.73 3.12 -1.34
C LYS A 23 14.19 3.07 -1.43
N PRO A 24 13.47 4.18 -1.19
CA PRO A 24 12.01 4.23 -1.31
C PRO A 24 11.56 4.12 -2.77
N VAL A 25 10.38 3.53 -2.95
CA VAL A 25 9.66 3.42 -4.22
C VAL A 25 8.19 3.72 -3.95
N ARG A 26 7.73 4.88 -4.40
CA ARG A 26 6.31 5.28 -4.37
C ARG A 26 5.61 4.77 -5.60
N THR A 27 4.44 4.18 -5.44
CA THR A 27 3.64 3.70 -6.56
C THR A 27 2.18 4.07 -6.33
N PRO A 28 1.53 4.81 -7.23
CA PRO A 28 0.10 5.06 -7.12
C PRO A 28 -0.65 3.73 -7.27
N VAL A 29 -1.58 3.48 -6.36
CA VAL A 29 -2.43 2.28 -6.35
C VAL A 29 -3.87 2.66 -6.11
N TRP A 30 -4.77 1.96 -6.80
CA TRP A 30 -6.19 2.00 -6.46
C TRP A 30 -6.42 1.26 -5.14
N PHE A 31 -7.37 1.73 -4.36
CA PHE A 31 -7.70 1.16 -3.06
C PHE A 31 -9.21 1.12 -2.82
N VAL A 32 -9.60 0.30 -1.84
CA VAL A 32 -10.97 0.20 -1.33
C VAL A 32 -10.93 0.43 0.17
N LEU A 33 -11.89 1.19 0.70
CA LEU A 33 -12.12 1.32 2.13
C LEU A 33 -13.12 0.26 2.58
N PHE A 34 -12.77 -0.49 3.61
CA PHE A 34 -13.65 -1.49 4.21
C PHE A 34 -13.27 -1.69 5.69
N ASP A 35 -14.23 -1.61 6.60
CA ASP A 35 -14.05 -1.80 8.05
C ASP A 35 -12.86 -1.03 8.66
N ASP A 36 -12.76 0.27 8.35
CA ASP A 36 -11.67 1.17 8.77
C ASP A 36 -10.25 0.74 8.31
N LEU A 37 -10.18 -0.09 7.28
CA LEU A 37 -8.94 -0.51 6.62
C LEU A 37 -8.90 -0.05 5.16
N ILE A 38 -7.68 0.10 4.65
CA ILE A 38 -7.39 0.38 3.25
C ILE A 38 -6.90 -0.92 2.60
N TYR A 39 -7.69 -1.45 1.67
CA TYR A 39 -7.33 -2.62 0.88
C TYR A 39 -6.75 -2.20 -0.45
N VAL A 40 -5.59 -2.78 -0.80
CA VAL A 40 -4.95 -2.62 -2.11
C VAL A 40 -4.94 -3.97 -2.80
N ILE A 41 -5.69 -4.09 -3.89
CA ILE A 41 -5.75 -5.31 -4.69
C ILE A 41 -4.75 -5.18 -5.84
N THR A 42 -3.82 -6.13 -5.93
CA THR A 42 -2.80 -6.17 -6.98
C THR A 42 -2.47 -7.60 -7.35
N ARG A 43 -1.97 -7.82 -8.58
CA ARG A 43 -1.42 -9.11 -8.98
C ARG A 43 -0.22 -9.48 -8.11
N GLU A 44 -0.10 -10.76 -7.77
CA GLU A 44 0.95 -11.27 -6.90
C GLU A 44 2.37 -11.01 -7.47
N LYS A 45 2.54 -11.19 -8.79
CA LYS A 45 3.83 -11.04 -9.48
C LYS A 45 4.17 -9.58 -9.79
N THR A 46 4.09 -8.70 -8.80
CA THR A 46 4.44 -7.26 -8.94
C THR A 46 5.60 -6.86 -8.03
N GLY A 47 6.37 -5.86 -8.46
CA GLY A 47 7.56 -5.41 -7.72
C GLY A 47 7.25 -4.93 -6.30
N LYS A 48 6.07 -4.36 -6.06
CA LYS A 48 5.62 -3.90 -4.74
C LYS A 48 5.35 -5.08 -3.79
N VAL A 49 4.69 -6.14 -4.26
CA VAL A 49 4.45 -7.37 -3.49
C VAL A 49 5.77 -8.03 -3.12
N ARG A 50 6.70 -8.17 -4.08
CA ARG A 50 8.03 -8.72 -3.79
C ARG A 50 8.80 -7.90 -2.75
N ARG A 51 8.66 -6.58 -2.73
CA ARG A 51 9.33 -5.72 -1.73
C ARG A 51 8.72 -5.89 -0.34
N ILE A 52 7.39 -5.92 -0.24
CA ILE A 52 6.67 -6.10 1.02
C ILE A 52 6.98 -7.47 1.64
N LYS A 53 6.88 -8.56 0.85
CA LYS A 53 7.17 -9.93 1.33
C LYS A 53 8.60 -10.12 1.87
N ASN A 54 9.55 -9.30 1.41
CA ASN A 54 10.97 -9.40 1.80
C ASN A 54 11.36 -8.46 2.96
N ARG A 55 10.40 -7.78 3.59
CA ARG A 55 10.61 -6.89 4.75
C ARG A 55 10.01 -7.55 5.99
N HIS A 56 10.86 -7.91 6.96
CA HIS A 56 10.45 -8.56 8.21
C HIS A 56 10.01 -7.58 9.31
N ASP A 57 10.19 -6.28 9.07
CA ASP A 57 9.78 -5.17 9.94
C ASP A 57 8.36 -4.66 9.64
N ILE A 58 7.72 -5.17 8.59
CA ILE A 58 6.33 -4.87 8.25
C ILE A 58 5.48 -6.02 8.78
N LYS A 59 4.57 -5.72 9.73
CA LYS A 59 3.59 -6.67 10.31
C LYS A 59 2.28 -6.63 9.56
#